data_AF-A0A7K7MBZ0-F1
#
_entry.id   AF-A0A7K7MBZ0-F1
#
_cell.length_a   1.000
_cell.length_b   1.000
_cell.length_c   1.000
_cell.angle_alpha   90.00
_cell.angle_beta   90.00
_cell.angle_gamma   90.00
#
_symmetry.space_group_name_H-M   'P 1'
#
loop_
_entity.id
_entity.type
_entity.pdbx_description
1 polymer ?
#
loop_
_entity_poly.entity_id
_entity_poly.type
_entity_poly.pdbx_seq_one_letter_code
_entity_poly.pdbx_strand_id
1 'polypeptide(L)'
;MFRMPSCLLKLTRVVLSHRPLGLFILIFVFVFFTYIKLYSSVWEDQNSRGAPHDFSPEVSCAHYVPSSFNIAAGPSPSTANVFFVETSEQTTPSYLFSCSVESAARTHPTSRVVVLMKGLAKGNASLPKHWAFSLLSCFHNVEIRPLDLTELFSGTPLKRWYLWPLRHWEPHFLAVLSDACRIALMWKFG
;
A
#
# COMPACT_ATOMS: atom_id res chain seq x y z
N MET A 1 -6.54 -76.79 15.72
CA MET A 1 -6.05 -75.51 16.28
C MET A 1 -4.89 -75.00 15.42
N PHE A 2 -5.15 -74.07 14.49
CA PHE A 2 -4.08 -73.41 13.73
C PHE A 2 -3.51 -72.25 14.58
N ARG A 3 -2.26 -72.40 15.03
CA ARG A 3 -1.54 -71.34 15.75
C ARG A 3 -0.98 -70.35 14.74
N MET A 4 -1.59 -69.16 14.65
CA MET A 4 -1.07 -68.09 13.80
C MET A 4 0.35 -67.67 14.24
N PRO A 5 1.30 -67.43 13.30
CA PRO A 5 2.66 -67.04 13.65
C PRO A 5 2.67 -65.64 14.26
N SER A 6 3.30 -65.51 15.43
CA SER A 6 3.41 -64.28 16.22
C SER A 6 4.08 -63.10 15.47
N CYS A 7 4.81 -63.37 14.39
CA CYS A 7 5.45 -62.36 13.56
C CYS A 7 4.46 -61.59 12.68
N LEU A 8 3.48 -62.27 12.09
CA LEU A 8 2.44 -61.63 11.24
C LEU A 8 1.53 -60.70 12.05
N LEU A 9 1.32 -61.00 13.33
CA LEU A 9 0.49 -60.20 14.23
C LEU A 9 1.20 -58.91 14.71
N LYS A 10 2.54 -58.91 14.75
CA LYS A 10 3.34 -57.71 15.03
C LYS A 10 3.40 -56.78 13.82
N LEU A 11 3.55 -57.32 12.61
CA LEU A 11 3.65 -56.51 11.39
C LEU A 11 2.34 -55.77 11.10
N THR A 12 1.18 -56.44 11.28
CA THR A 12 -0.14 -55.83 11.09
C THR A 12 -0.43 -54.74 12.13
N ARG A 13 0.02 -54.91 13.37
CA ARG A 13 -0.14 -53.90 14.43
C ARG A 13 0.70 -52.64 14.18
N VAL A 14 1.93 -52.77 13.65
CA VAL A 14 2.79 -51.63 13.31
C VAL A 14 2.25 -50.88 12.09
N VAL A 15 1.82 -51.60 11.05
CA VAL A 15 1.24 -50.99 9.83
C VAL A 15 -0.09 -50.26 10.12
N LEU A 16 -0.90 -50.77 11.07
CA LEU A 16 -2.14 -50.11 11.48
C LEU A 16 -1.90 -48.84 12.33
N SER A 17 -0.78 -48.77 13.06
CA SER A 17 -0.42 -47.64 13.93
C SER A 17 0.03 -46.38 13.17
N HIS A 18 0.56 -46.52 11.95
CA HIS A 18 1.06 -45.38 11.16
C HIS A 18 -0.02 -44.68 10.31
N ARG A 19 -1.15 -45.35 10.04
CA ARG A 19 -2.27 -44.79 9.26
C ARG A 19 -2.99 -43.61 9.94
N PRO A 20 -3.32 -43.64 11.25
CA PRO A 20 -3.98 -42.49 11.89
C PRO A 20 -3.04 -41.29 12.03
N LEU A 21 -1.73 -41.52 12.19
CA LEU A 21 -0.73 -40.44 12.29
C LEU A 21 -0.59 -39.66 10.98
N GLY A 22 -0.54 -40.37 9.84
CA GLY A 22 -0.49 -39.72 8.52
C GLY A 22 -1.75 -38.91 8.22
N LEU A 23 -2.93 -39.42 8.61
CA LEU A 23 -4.20 -38.70 8.47
C LEU A 23 -4.23 -37.43 9.33
N PHE A 24 -3.73 -37.51 10.57
CA PHE A 24 -3.65 -36.36 11.49
C PHE A 24 -2.74 -35.26 10.94
N ILE A 25 -1.57 -35.63 10.39
CA ILE A 25 -0.65 -34.67 9.76
C ILE A 25 -1.32 -34.00 8.56
N LEU A 26 -2.01 -34.75 7.70
CA LEU A 26 -2.74 -34.21 6.55
C LEU A 26 -3.84 -33.21 6.97
N ILE A 27 -4.61 -33.55 8.00
CA ILE A 27 -5.66 -32.67 8.53
C ILE A 27 -5.04 -31.40 9.11
N PHE A 28 -3.98 -31.52 9.91
CA PHE A 28 -3.29 -30.37 10.49
C PHE A 28 -2.74 -29.43 9.42
N VAL A 29 -2.11 -29.97 8.38
CA VAL A 29 -1.61 -29.21 7.23
C VAL A 29 -2.77 -28.50 6.51
N PHE A 30 -3.88 -29.20 6.25
CA PHE A 30 -5.04 -28.60 5.60
C PHE A 30 -5.64 -27.46 6.43
N VAL A 31 -5.84 -27.66 7.74
CA VAL A 31 -6.35 -26.62 8.66
C VAL A 31 -5.38 -25.42 8.73
N PHE A 32 -4.08 -25.67 8.74
CA PHE A 32 -3.08 -24.61 8.72
C PHE A 32 -3.13 -23.80 7.42
N PHE A 33 -3.25 -24.46 6.27
CA PHE A 33 -3.40 -23.78 4.98
C PHE A 33 -4.70 -23.00 4.87
N THR A 34 -5.84 -23.55 5.33
CA THR A 34 -7.11 -22.82 5.33
C THR A 34 -7.09 -21.65 6.30
N TYR A 35 -6.45 -21.78 7.47
CA TYR A 35 -6.24 -20.70 8.42
C TYR A 35 -5.42 -19.56 7.81
N ILE A 36 -4.31 -19.86 7.13
CA ILE A 36 -3.51 -18.85 6.42
C ILE A 36 -4.36 -18.15 5.35
N LYS A 37 -5.12 -18.90 4.54
CA LYS A 37 -5.98 -18.32 3.50
C LYS A 37 -7.09 -17.43 4.07
N LEU A 38 -7.72 -17.84 5.17
CA LEU A 38 -8.73 -17.04 5.86
C LEU A 38 -8.13 -15.77 6.48
N TYR A 39 -6.96 -15.88 7.10
CA TYR A 39 -6.25 -14.72 7.65
C TYR A 39 -5.85 -13.72 6.56
N SER A 40 -5.30 -14.19 5.45
CA SER A 40 -4.99 -13.33 4.29
C SER A 40 -6.26 -12.69 3.70
N SER A 41 -7.36 -13.45 3.59
CA SER A 41 -8.64 -12.94 3.08
C SER A 41 -9.26 -11.87 3.98
N VAL A 42 -9.23 -12.03 5.30
CA VAL A 42 -9.75 -11.04 6.26
C VAL A 42 -8.90 -9.78 6.25
N TRP A 43 -7.59 -9.91 6.06
CA TRP A 43 -6.69 -8.77 5.87
C TRP A 43 -6.98 -7.99 4.57
N GLU A 44 -7.32 -8.70 3.49
CA GLU A 44 -7.63 -8.11 2.19
C GLU A 44 -9.04 -7.46 2.14
N ASP A 45 -10.03 -8.00 2.86
CA ASP A 45 -11.39 -7.47 2.96
C ASP A 45 -11.48 -6.13 3.71
N GLN A 46 -10.64 -5.90 4.73
CA GLN A 46 -10.55 -4.60 5.42
C GLN A 46 -10.17 -3.46 4.46
N ASN A 47 -9.38 -3.76 3.43
CA ASN A 47 -8.97 -2.78 2.43
C ASN A 47 -10.06 -2.50 1.38
N SER A 48 -11.16 -3.27 1.37
CA SER A 48 -12.22 -3.24 0.36
C SER A 48 -13.48 -2.50 0.81
N ARG A 49 -13.60 -2.09 2.08
CA ARG A 49 -14.81 -1.46 2.66
C ARG A 49 -14.91 0.06 2.44
N GLY A 50 -14.29 0.58 1.39
CA GLY A 50 -14.65 1.89 0.85
C GLY A 50 -15.74 1.71 -0.20
N ALA A 51 -17.01 1.84 0.16
CA ALA A 51 -18.08 1.87 -0.83
C ALA A 51 -17.76 2.95 -1.88
N PRO A 52 -17.76 2.62 -3.19
CA PRO A 52 -17.59 3.63 -4.21
C PRO A 52 -18.90 4.42 -4.27
N HIS A 53 -18.93 5.61 -3.68
CA HIS A 53 -19.83 6.63 -4.20
C HIS A 53 -19.39 6.88 -5.64
N ASP A 54 -20.24 6.52 -6.60
CA ASP A 54 -20.03 6.73 -8.03
C ASP A 54 -20.06 8.25 -8.31
N PHE A 55 -18.93 8.90 -8.07
CA PHE A 55 -18.68 10.23 -8.63
C PHE A 55 -18.32 10.07 -10.10
N SER A 56 -18.83 10.99 -10.92
CA SER A 56 -18.43 11.10 -12.32
C SER A 56 -16.89 11.08 -12.40
N PRO A 57 -16.30 10.23 -13.25
CA PRO A 57 -14.84 10.18 -13.41
C PRO A 57 -14.27 11.51 -13.93
N GLU A 58 -15.12 12.37 -14.47
CA GLU A 58 -14.80 13.68 -15.00
C GLU A 58 -15.45 14.76 -14.14
N VAL A 59 -14.62 15.61 -13.53
CA VAL A 59 -14.98 16.75 -12.71
C VAL A 59 -14.62 18.02 -13.47
N SER A 60 -15.60 18.88 -13.74
CA SER A 60 -15.36 20.19 -14.34
C SER A 60 -14.76 21.13 -13.29
N CYS A 61 -13.61 21.71 -13.59
CA CYS A 61 -13.00 22.72 -12.73
C CYS A 61 -13.85 23.99 -12.75
N ALA A 62 -14.44 24.38 -11.62
CA ALA A 62 -15.04 25.70 -11.51
C ALA A 62 -13.96 26.77 -11.76
N HIS A 63 -14.30 27.82 -12.51
CA HIS A 63 -13.39 28.95 -12.74
C HIS A 63 -12.89 29.47 -11.38
N TYR A 64 -11.57 29.38 -11.20
CA TYR A 64 -10.83 29.73 -10.01
C TYR A 64 -11.34 31.07 -9.42
N VAL A 65 -11.83 31.06 -8.18
CA VAL A 65 -11.94 32.31 -7.41
C VAL A 65 -10.49 32.71 -7.10
N PRO A 66 -10.02 33.90 -7.48
CA PRO A 66 -8.67 34.32 -7.14
C PRO A 66 -8.52 34.29 -5.62
N SER A 67 -7.51 33.61 -5.10
CA SER A 67 -7.06 33.87 -3.74
C SER A 67 -6.48 35.29 -3.70
N SER A 68 -7.33 36.28 -3.45
CA SER A 68 -6.91 37.61 -3.04
C SER A 68 -6.70 37.65 -1.53
N PHE A 69 -5.79 36.82 -1.03
CA PHE A 69 -5.12 37.15 0.22
C PHE A 69 -3.77 37.76 -0.15
N ASN A 70 -3.79 39.08 -0.37
CA ASN A 70 -2.62 39.94 -0.26
C ASN A 70 -2.13 39.88 1.19
N ILE A 71 -1.53 38.75 1.60
CA ILE A 71 -0.77 38.69 2.84
C ILE A 71 0.50 39.46 2.54
N ALA A 72 0.66 40.58 3.23
CA ALA A 72 1.82 41.45 3.22
C ALA A 72 3.11 40.64 3.04
N ALA A 73 4.00 41.15 2.19
CA ALA A 73 5.32 40.60 1.92
C ALA A 73 6.14 40.43 3.20
N GLY A 74 5.89 39.32 3.91
CA GLY A 74 6.83 38.70 4.82
C GLY A 74 7.93 38.01 4.01
N PRO A 75 9.04 37.62 4.65
CA PRO A 75 10.20 37.06 3.96
C PRO A 75 9.75 35.93 3.04
N SER A 76 10.14 36.03 1.76
CA SER A 76 9.81 35.07 0.70
C SER A 76 9.90 33.65 1.24
N PRO A 77 8.77 32.94 1.46
CA PRO A 77 8.82 31.60 2.00
C PRO A 77 9.58 30.77 0.97
N SER A 78 10.63 30.08 1.42
CA SER A 78 11.27 29.02 0.65
C SER A 78 10.16 28.17 0.02
N THR A 79 10.26 27.89 -1.28
CA THR A 79 9.33 27.07 -2.07
C THR A 79 9.32 25.64 -1.54
N ALA A 80 8.74 25.45 -0.35
CA ALA A 80 8.70 24.17 0.35
C ALA A 80 7.72 23.26 -0.38
N ASN A 81 8.18 22.06 -0.71
CA ASN A 81 7.36 21.05 -1.35
C ASN A 81 6.55 20.31 -0.28
N VAL A 82 5.27 20.04 -0.56
CA VAL A 82 4.44 19.16 0.26
C VAL A 82 4.37 17.81 -0.42
N PHE A 83 4.72 16.74 0.28
CA PHE A 83 4.69 15.38 -0.28
C PHE A 83 3.58 14.53 0.32
N PHE A 84 2.82 13.87 -0.55
CA PHE A 84 1.89 12.80 -0.19
C PHE A 84 2.39 11.49 -0.76
N VAL A 85 2.26 10.40 -0.01
CA VAL A 85 2.72 9.07 -0.41
C VAL A 85 1.61 8.05 -0.25
N GLU A 86 1.30 7.33 -1.33
CA GLU A 86 0.44 6.15 -1.35
C GLU A 86 1.31 4.93 -1.68
N THR A 87 1.56 4.06 -0.69
CA THR A 87 2.51 2.94 -0.79
C THR A 87 1.87 1.62 -1.23
N SER A 88 0.54 1.57 -1.33
CA SER A 88 -0.19 0.42 -1.85
C SER A 88 -0.22 0.40 -3.38
N GLU A 89 -0.63 -0.72 -3.98
CA GLU A 89 -0.84 -0.82 -5.43
C GLU A 89 -2.15 -0.16 -5.89
N GLN A 90 -2.86 0.54 -5.00
CA GLN A 90 -4.13 1.18 -5.32
C GLN A 90 -3.92 2.35 -6.28
N THR A 91 -4.77 2.39 -7.30
CA THR A 91 -4.85 3.46 -8.30
C THR A 91 -6.05 4.37 -8.09
N THR A 92 -6.81 4.14 -7.02
CA THR A 92 -8.02 4.88 -6.65
C THR A 92 -7.79 5.56 -5.31
N PRO A 93 -7.37 6.85 -5.30
CA PRO A 93 -7.20 7.59 -4.07
C PRO A 93 -8.47 7.62 -3.21
N SER A 94 -8.33 7.42 -1.90
CA SER A 94 -9.45 7.55 -0.98
C SER A 94 -9.91 9.00 -0.86
N TYR A 95 -11.13 9.21 -0.32
CA TYR A 95 -11.63 10.56 -0.03
C TYR A 95 -10.71 11.33 0.90
N LEU A 96 -10.27 10.71 2.00
CA LEU A 96 -9.40 11.36 2.98
C LEU A 96 -8.06 11.77 2.36
N PHE A 97 -7.48 10.90 1.53
CA PHE A 97 -6.24 11.21 0.82
C PHE A 97 -6.45 12.37 -0.15
N SER A 98 -7.50 12.31 -0.96
CA SER A 98 -7.82 13.35 -1.96
C SER A 98 -8.10 14.71 -1.32
N CYS A 99 -8.93 14.74 -0.26
CA CYS A 99 -9.23 15.97 0.48
C CYS A 99 -7.99 16.56 1.18
N SER A 100 -7.06 15.71 1.63
CA SER A 100 -5.82 16.19 2.24
C SER A 100 -4.92 16.86 1.20
N VAL A 101 -4.79 16.26 0.02
CA VAL A 101 -4.04 16.85 -1.11
C VAL A 101 -4.68 18.17 -1.56
N GLU A 102 -6.00 18.16 -1.74
CA GLU A 102 -6.79 19.34 -2.11
C GLU A 102 -6.62 20.48 -1.09
N SER A 103 -6.70 20.17 0.21
CA SER A 103 -6.49 21.15 1.27
C SER A 103 -5.10 21.75 1.21
N ALA A 104 -4.06 20.92 1.07
CA ALA A 104 -2.68 21.41 0.96
C ALA A 104 -2.48 22.31 -0.26
N ALA A 105 -3.05 21.92 -1.41
CA ALA A 105 -2.98 22.69 -2.65
C ALA A 105 -3.61 24.06 -2.53
N ARG A 106 -4.76 24.17 -1.84
CA ARG A 106 -5.44 25.45 -1.60
C ARG A 106 -4.76 26.32 -0.56
N THR A 107 -4.28 25.74 0.54
CA THR A 107 -3.64 26.50 1.63
C THR A 107 -2.27 27.03 1.24
N HIS A 108 -1.56 26.31 0.35
CA HIS A 108 -0.21 26.68 -0.07
C HIS A 108 -0.10 26.78 -1.61
N PRO A 109 -0.72 27.80 -2.24
CA PRO A 109 -0.81 27.91 -3.70
C PRO A 109 0.55 28.13 -4.38
N THR A 110 1.55 28.65 -3.65
CA THR A 110 2.92 28.86 -4.15
C THR A 110 3.83 27.66 -3.91
N SER A 111 3.41 26.71 -3.05
CA SER A 111 4.13 25.46 -2.80
C SER A 111 3.71 24.41 -3.81
N ARG A 112 4.67 23.58 -4.20
CA ARG A 112 4.42 22.41 -5.03
C ARG A 112 3.95 21.24 -4.17
N VAL A 113 2.84 20.63 -4.54
CA VAL A 113 2.25 19.48 -3.87
C VAL A 113 2.51 18.25 -4.73
N VAL A 114 3.40 17.38 -4.29
CA VAL A 114 3.80 16.18 -5.02
C VAL A 114 3.12 14.96 -4.42
N VAL A 115 2.32 14.27 -5.23
CA VAL A 115 1.62 13.04 -4.87
C VAL A 115 2.35 11.86 -5.50
N LEU A 116 2.99 11.04 -4.67
CA LEU A 116 3.73 9.85 -5.08
C LEU A 116 2.89 8.60 -4.82
N MET A 117 2.53 7.86 -5.86
CA MET A 117 1.71 6.66 -5.72
C MET A 117 2.40 5.44 -6.32
N LYS A 118 2.49 4.35 -5.57
CA LYS A 118 3.18 3.13 -6.02
C LYS A 118 2.41 2.40 -7.12
N GLY A 119 1.09 2.33 -7.03
CA GLY A 119 0.25 1.66 -8.03
C GLY A 119 0.20 2.32 -9.41
N LEU A 120 0.77 3.52 -9.58
CA LEU A 120 0.82 4.18 -10.89
C LEU A 120 1.88 3.54 -11.80
N ALA A 121 1.53 3.37 -13.07
CA ALA A 121 2.46 2.89 -14.08
C ALA A 121 3.65 3.85 -14.22
N LYS A 122 4.86 3.29 -14.38
CA LYS A 122 6.07 4.06 -14.66
C LYS A 122 6.05 4.60 -16.11
N GLY A 123 6.64 5.78 -16.32
CA GLY A 123 6.74 6.43 -17.63
C GLY A 123 5.54 7.32 -17.97
N ASN A 124 5.37 7.63 -19.25
CA ASN A 124 4.33 8.56 -19.74
C ASN A 124 2.97 7.89 -19.91
N ALA A 125 2.59 7.01 -18.98
CA ALA A 125 1.26 6.43 -18.95
C ALA A 125 0.25 7.48 -18.48
N SER A 126 -0.94 7.52 -19.10
CA SER A 126 -2.03 8.37 -18.62
C SER A 126 -2.45 7.95 -17.21
N LEU A 127 -2.85 8.91 -16.38
CA LEU A 127 -3.44 8.61 -15.07
C LEU A 127 -4.69 7.73 -15.23
N PRO A 128 -4.97 6.84 -14.25
CA PRO A 128 -6.20 6.07 -14.22
C PRO A 128 -7.43 6.98 -14.30
N LYS A 129 -8.52 6.50 -14.88
CA LYS A 129 -9.78 7.24 -14.91
C LYS A 129 -10.44 7.18 -13.54
N HIS A 130 -10.27 8.22 -12.73
CA HIS A 130 -10.85 8.32 -11.39
C HIS A 130 -11.14 9.78 -11.04
N TRP A 131 -12.27 10.05 -10.38
CA TRP A 131 -12.73 11.40 -10.03
C TRP A 131 -11.66 12.21 -9.29
N ALA A 132 -10.90 11.57 -8.40
CA ALA A 132 -9.87 12.23 -7.61
C ALA A 132 -8.77 12.83 -8.49
N PHE A 133 -8.34 12.14 -9.55
CA PHE A 133 -7.33 12.68 -10.46
C PHE A 133 -7.89 13.83 -11.29
N SER A 134 -9.15 13.73 -11.75
CA SER A 134 -9.82 14.84 -12.43
C SER A 134 -9.92 16.06 -11.52
N LEU A 135 -10.34 15.89 -10.27
CA LEU A 135 -10.43 16.97 -9.29
C LEU A 135 -9.06 17.58 -8.99
N LEU A 136 -8.06 16.75 -8.74
CA LEU A 136 -6.71 17.21 -8.40
C LEU A 136 -6.01 17.89 -9.60
N SER A 137 -6.39 17.55 -10.84
CA SER A 137 -5.88 18.22 -12.04
C SER A 137 -6.30 19.69 -12.15
N CYS A 138 -7.31 20.13 -11.38
CA CYS A 138 -7.73 21.53 -11.33
C CYS A 138 -6.73 22.44 -10.59
N PHE A 139 -5.75 21.88 -9.86
CA PHE A 139 -4.75 22.63 -9.11
C PHE A 139 -3.43 22.68 -9.89
N HIS A 140 -3.01 23.89 -10.27
CA HIS A 140 -1.76 24.10 -11.03
C HIS A 140 -0.50 23.71 -10.26
N ASN A 141 -0.59 23.61 -8.93
CA ASN A 141 0.54 23.30 -8.05
C ASN A 141 0.55 21.83 -7.58
N VAL A 142 -0.37 20.99 -8.08
CA VAL A 142 -0.41 19.56 -7.77
C VAL A 142 0.25 18.75 -8.89
N GLU A 143 1.14 17.84 -8.51
CA GLU A 143 1.79 16.92 -9.43
C GLU A 143 1.66 15.48 -8.93
N ILE A 144 1.04 14.62 -9.74
CA ILE A 144 0.87 13.21 -9.44
C ILE A 144 1.90 12.40 -10.23
N ARG A 145 2.67 11.56 -9.55
CA ARG A 145 3.80 10.81 -10.12
C ARG A 145 3.87 9.39 -9.56
N PRO A 146 4.40 8.42 -10.33
CA PRO A 146 4.66 7.09 -9.81
C PRO A 146 5.74 7.13 -8.71
N LEU A 147 5.55 6.35 -7.65
CA LEU A 147 6.51 6.19 -6.57
C LEU A 147 7.55 5.12 -6.94
N ASP A 148 8.76 5.55 -7.27
CA ASP A 148 9.90 4.63 -7.40
C ASP A 148 10.61 4.46 -6.05
N LEU A 149 10.28 3.36 -5.36
CA LEU A 149 10.90 3.04 -4.07
C LEU A 149 12.41 2.80 -4.17
N THR A 150 12.88 2.23 -5.29
CA THR A 150 14.31 1.97 -5.48
C THR A 150 15.07 3.29 -5.61
N GLU A 151 14.53 4.23 -6.37
CA GLU A 151 15.10 5.58 -6.50
C GLU A 151 14.99 6.35 -5.18
N LEU A 152 13.82 6.33 -4.53
CA LEU A 152 13.56 7.04 -3.27
C LEU A 152 14.51 6.60 -2.16
N PHE A 153 14.75 5.29 -2.00
CA PHE A 153 15.67 4.82 -0.97
C PHE A 153 17.14 4.89 -1.39
N SER A 154 17.45 5.10 -2.67
CA SER A 154 18.83 5.22 -3.14
C SER A 154 19.54 6.40 -2.48
N GLY A 155 20.75 6.14 -1.96
CA GLY A 155 21.55 7.14 -1.26
C GLY A 155 21.02 7.53 0.13
N THR A 156 20.00 6.83 0.65
CA THR A 156 19.51 7.02 2.03
C THR A 156 20.03 5.89 2.94
N PRO A 157 20.14 6.12 4.26
CA PRO A 157 20.45 5.05 5.22
C PRO A 157 19.45 3.88 5.18
N LEU A 158 18.21 4.15 4.76
CA LEU A 158 17.15 3.14 4.64
C LEU A 158 17.33 2.20 3.44
N LYS A 159 18.27 2.45 2.53
CA LYS A 159 18.52 1.59 1.37
C LYS A 159 18.74 0.13 1.76
N ARG A 160 19.54 -0.13 2.81
CA ARG A 160 19.86 -1.50 3.23
C ARG A 160 18.65 -2.22 3.80
N TRP A 161 17.84 -1.52 4.60
CA TRP A 161 16.56 -2.04 5.08
C TRP A 161 15.61 -2.34 3.91
N TYR A 162 15.47 -1.40 2.97
CA TYR A 162 14.63 -1.60 1.80
C TYR A 162 15.10 -2.75 0.91
N LEU A 163 16.41 -3.04 0.82
CA LEU A 163 16.91 -4.17 0.03
C LEU A 163 16.83 -5.51 0.78
N TRP A 164 16.46 -5.53 2.06
CA TRP A 164 16.37 -6.76 2.84
C TRP A 164 15.30 -7.70 2.25
N PRO A 165 15.62 -8.97 1.94
CA PRO A 165 14.69 -9.88 1.24
C PRO A 165 13.41 -10.18 2.04
N LEU A 166 13.53 -10.34 3.36
CA LEU A 166 12.42 -10.73 4.23
C LEU A 166 11.58 -9.54 4.73
N ARG A 167 11.82 -8.31 4.26
CA ARG A 167 11.12 -7.13 4.80
C ARG A 167 9.60 -7.21 4.64
N HIS A 168 9.12 -7.84 3.57
CA HIS A 168 7.69 -8.00 3.29
C HIS A 168 6.97 -8.90 4.30
N TRP A 169 7.73 -9.62 5.14
CA TRP A 169 7.22 -10.48 6.20
C TRP A 169 7.03 -9.71 7.50
N GLU A 170 7.46 -8.45 7.56
CA GLU A 170 7.21 -7.57 8.71
C GLU A 170 5.70 -7.36 8.89
N PRO A 171 5.18 -7.45 10.12
CA PRO A 171 3.81 -7.06 10.42
C PRO A 171 3.55 -5.63 9.96
N HIS A 172 2.40 -5.40 9.33
CA HIS A 172 1.97 -4.08 8.86
C HIS A 172 2.95 -3.42 7.86
N PHE A 173 3.58 -4.24 7.00
CA PHE A 173 4.58 -3.79 6.04
C PHE A 173 4.21 -2.52 5.25
N LEU A 174 2.95 -2.34 4.81
CA LEU A 174 2.54 -1.13 4.09
C LEU A 174 2.64 0.15 4.93
N ALA A 175 2.31 0.07 6.24
CA ALA A 175 2.45 1.19 7.17
C ALA A 175 3.94 1.49 7.41
N VAL A 176 4.75 0.46 7.70
CA VAL A 176 6.20 0.61 7.86
C VAL A 176 6.85 1.21 6.59
N LEU A 177 6.40 0.76 5.41
CA LEU A 177 6.86 1.30 4.14
C LEU A 177 6.47 2.77 3.96
N SER A 178 5.26 3.16 4.37
CA SER A 178 4.81 4.56 4.34
C SER A 178 5.67 5.43 5.26
N ASP A 179 5.95 4.97 6.48
CA ASP A 179 6.82 5.67 7.45
C ASP A 179 8.23 5.85 6.89
N ALA A 180 8.80 4.78 6.33
CA ALA A 180 10.11 4.82 5.70
C ALA A 180 10.15 5.78 4.50
N CYS A 181 9.10 5.82 3.67
CA CYS A 181 9.02 6.76 2.56
C CYS A 181 8.99 8.22 3.07
N ARG A 182 8.21 8.52 4.11
CA ARG A 182 8.16 9.86 4.71
C ARG A 182 9.52 10.29 5.25
N ILE A 183 10.22 9.39 5.95
CA ILE A 183 11.58 9.64 6.45
C ILE A 183 12.56 9.88 5.28
N ALA A 184 12.49 9.07 4.22
CA ALA A 184 13.35 9.22 3.05
C ALA A 184 13.09 10.53 2.29
N LEU A 185 11.83 10.98 2.21
CA LEU A 185 11.48 12.26 1.61
C LEU A 185 12.02 13.43 2.41
N MET A 186 11.82 13.44 3.74
CA MET A 186 12.41 14.47 4.61
C MET A 186 13.94 14.50 4.50
N TRP A 187 14.57 13.33 4.46
CA TRP A 187 16.02 13.22 4.26
C TRP A 187 16.49 13.87 2.95
N LYS A 188 15.74 13.70 1.86
CA LYS A 188 16.14 14.20 0.54
C LYS A 188 15.75 15.65 0.29
N PHE A 189 14.61 16.09 0.81
CA PHE A 189 13.97 17.32 0.38
C PHE A 189 13.66 18.30 1.52
N GLY A 190 13.88 17.92 2.79
CA GLY A 190 13.51 18.70 3.96
C GLY A 190 12.12 18.35 4.46
#